data_AF-A0A8A4ZRK5-F1
#
_entry.id   AF-A0A8A4ZRK5-F1
#
_cell.length_a   1.000
_cell.length_b   1.000
_cell.length_c   1.000
_cell.angle_alpha   90.00
_cell.angle_beta   90.00
_cell.angle_gamma   90.00
#
_symmetry.space_group_name_H-M   'P 1'
#
loop_
_entity.id
_entity.type
_entity.pdbx_description
1 polymer ?
#
loop_
_entity_poly.entity_id
_entity_poly.type
_entity_poly.pdbx_seq_one_letter_code
_entity_poly.pdbx_strand_id
1 'polypeptide(L)'
;RDIDSTVGVAISDASLPPRTWNGFLAPKTYKNVYIDTYHNQVFDDIFRTFTIDQHVKLACSLPHGRLRGADKPLIVKEWSGAMTDCAMYLNGRGIGSRFDGS
;
A
#
# COMPACT_ATOMS: atom_id res chain seq x y z
N ARG A 1 -16.68 -6.56 18.08
CA ARG A 1 -16.04 -7.41 19.10
C ARG A 1 -17.06 -8.09 20.01
N ASP A 2 -18.29 -7.57 20.09
CA ASP A 2 -19.36 -8.09 20.95
C ASP A 2 -20.01 -9.39 20.44
N ILE A 3 -19.76 -9.76 19.18
CA ILE A 3 -20.21 -11.03 18.56
C ILE A 3 -19.09 -12.06 18.56
N ASP A 4 -17.94 -11.71 17.98
CA ASP A 4 -16.72 -12.51 18.03
C ASP A 4 -15.52 -11.57 18.20
N SER A 5 -14.69 -11.86 19.19
CA SER A 5 -13.51 -11.07 19.54
C SER A 5 -12.21 -11.60 18.93
N THR A 6 -12.27 -12.78 18.30
CA THR A 6 -11.13 -13.46 17.65
C THR A 6 -10.94 -12.98 16.21
N VAL A 7 -11.99 -12.56 15.52
CA VAL A 7 -11.92 -12.00 14.16
C VAL A 7 -10.99 -10.80 14.10
N GLY A 8 -10.06 -10.82 13.14
CA GLY A 8 -9.15 -9.73 12.84
C GLY A 8 -9.84 -8.61 12.05
N VAL A 9 -9.51 -7.36 12.38
CA VAL A 9 -9.94 -6.18 11.62
C VAL A 9 -8.72 -5.56 10.96
N ALA A 10 -8.70 -5.57 9.62
CA ALA A 10 -7.72 -4.84 8.83
C ALA A 10 -8.30 -3.47 8.45
N ILE A 11 -7.51 -2.41 8.64
CA ILE A 11 -7.89 -1.03 8.35
C ILE A 11 -6.92 -0.49 7.31
N SER A 12 -7.43 0.01 6.19
CA SER A 12 -6.62 0.67 5.19
C SER A 12 -5.89 1.89 5.75
N ASP A 13 -4.63 2.06 5.36
CA ASP A 13 -3.83 3.23 5.71
C ASP A 13 -4.35 4.55 5.12
N ALA A 14 -5.36 4.48 4.24
CA ALA A 14 -5.97 5.61 3.53
C ALA A 14 -4.93 6.48 2.79
N SER A 15 -3.91 5.83 2.21
CA SER A 15 -2.78 6.46 1.52
C SER A 15 -1.85 7.28 2.43
N LEU A 16 -2.08 7.31 3.75
CA LEU A 16 -1.22 7.98 4.73
C LEU A 16 -0.15 7.03 5.26
N PRO A 17 1.01 7.53 5.77
CA PRO A 17 1.97 6.69 6.45
C PRO A 17 1.30 5.92 7.60
N PRO A 18 1.50 4.59 7.75
CA PRO A 18 0.81 3.80 8.77
C PRO A 18 0.90 4.33 10.20
N ARG A 19 2.02 4.99 10.56
CA ARG A 19 2.20 5.65 11.87
C ARG A 19 1.18 6.74 12.18
N THR A 20 0.50 7.29 11.18
CA THR A 20 -0.58 8.28 11.36
C THR A 20 -1.72 7.72 12.20
N TRP A 21 -1.90 6.40 12.17
CA TRP A 21 -2.95 5.68 12.89
C TRP A 21 -2.52 5.22 14.29
N ASN A 22 -1.37 5.67 14.79
CA ASN A 22 -0.93 5.37 16.14
C ASN A 22 -1.90 5.99 17.17
N GLY A 23 -2.19 5.26 18.23
CA GLY A 23 -3.15 5.70 19.26
C GLY A 23 -4.63 5.50 18.89
N PHE A 24 -5.00 5.54 17.61
CA PHE A 24 -6.32 5.14 17.16
C PHE A 24 -6.46 3.62 17.31
N LEU A 25 -7.51 3.13 18.00
CA LEU A 25 -7.69 1.70 18.29
C LEU A 25 -6.41 1.03 18.83
N ALA A 26 -5.76 1.67 19.81
CA ALA A 26 -4.44 1.29 20.30
C ALA A 26 -4.37 -0.15 20.87
N PRO A 27 -3.23 -0.87 20.71
CA PRO A 27 -3.06 -2.27 21.13
C PRO A 27 -3.30 -2.56 22.62
N LYS A 28 -3.19 -1.53 23.47
CA LYS A 28 -3.44 -1.67 24.92
C LYS A 28 -4.90 -2.02 25.20
N THR A 29 -5.82 -1.48 24.42
CA THR A 29 -7.27 -1.65 24.60
C THR A 29 -7.87 -2.55 23.53
N TYR A 30 -7.39 -2.45 22.29
CA TYR A 30 -7.94 -3.17 21.14
C TYR A 30 -6.94 -4.24 20.68
N LYS A 31 -7.42 -5.47 20.50
CA LYS A 31 -6.62 -6.59 19.97
C LYS A 31 -7.00 -6.86 18.51
N ASN A 32 -6.22 -7.69 17.82
CA ASN A 32 -6.47 -8.15 16.44
C ASN A 32 -6.83 -7.02 15.46
N VAL A 33 -6.21 -5.85 15.62
CA VAL A 33 -6.32 -4.75 14.67
C VAL A 33 -5.02 -4.67 13.89
N TYR A 34 -5.14 -4.65 12.57
CA TYR A 34 -4.06 -4.61 11.61
C TYR A 34 -4.21 -3.34 10.77
N ILE A 35 -3.09 -2.76 10.37
CA ILE A 35 -3.10 -1.76 9.30
C ILE A 35 -2.76 -2.47 8.00
N ASP A 36 -3.63 -2.36 7.00
CA ASP A 36 -3.32 -2.77 5.64
C ASP A 36 -2.79 -1.56 4.85
N THR A 37 -1.83 -1.82 3.97
CA THR A 37 -1.25 -0.84 3.07
C THR A 37 -1.05 -1.47 1.71
N TYR A 38 -0.77 -0.65 0.71
CA TYR A 38 -0.58 -1.04 -0.66
C TYR A 38 0.72 -0.45 -1.21
N HIS A 39 1.35 -1.15 -2.16
CA HIS A 39 2.55 -0.69 -2.83
C HIS A 39 2.48 -1.04 -4.31
N ASN A 40 2.34 -0.02 -5.15
CA ASN A 40 2.39 -0.13 -6.61
C ASN A 40 3.30 0.96 -7.15
N GLN A 41 3.93 0.68 -8.30
CA GLN A 41 4.88 1.59 -8.93
C GLN A 41 4.49 1.84 -10.39
N VAL A 42 3.20 2.05 -10.66
CA VAL A 42 2.67 2.23 -12.03
C VAL A 42 1.66 3.38 -12.17
N PHE A 43 1.19 3.96 -11.06
CA PHE A 43 0.11 4.96 -11.07
C PHE A 43 0.61 6.42 -11.01
N ASP A 44 1.91 6.63 -11.22
CA ASP A 44 2.56 7.94 -11.25
C ASP A 44 3.50 8.00 -12.47
N ASP A 45 3.53 9.14 -13.15
CA ASP A 45 4.31 9.35 -14.38
C ASP A 45 5.81 9.12 -14.16
N ILE A 46 6.33 9.34 -12.94
CA ILE A 46 7.74 9.14 -12.65
C ILE A 46 8.18 7.69 -12.93
N PHE A 47 7.29 6.71 -12.72
CA PHE A 47 7.63 5.30 -12.82
C PHE A 47 7.86 4.82 -14.25
N ARG A 48 7.33 5.52 -15.25
CA ARG A 48 7.66 5.24 -16.67
C ARG A 48 9.15 5.41 -16.97
N THR A 49 9.85 6.23 -16.19
CA THR A 49 11.27 6.52 -16.39
C THR A 49 12.19 5.65 -15.54
N PHE A 50 11.64 4.83 -14.65
CA PHE A 50 12.43 4.01 -13.74
C PHE A 50 13.09 2.84 -14.48
N THR A 51 14.36 2.58 -14.14
CA THR A 51 15.02 1.32 -14.44
C THR A 51 14.54 0.24 -13.46
N ILE A 52 14.75 -1.04 -13.81
CA ILE A 52 14.45 -2.17 -12.92
C ILE A 52 15.16 -2.00 -11.57
N ASP A 53 16.43 -1.57 -11.56
CA ASP A 53 17.17 -1.33 -10.32
C ASP A 53 16.56 -0.23 -9.46
N GLN A 54 15.99 0.80 -10.07
CA GLN A 54 15.27 1.86 -9.33
C GLN A 54 13.99 1.32 -8.72
N HIS A 55 13.22 0.49 -9.45
CA HIS A 55 12.03 -0.16 -8.91
C HIS A 55 12.35 -1.09 -7.74
N VAL A 56 13.42 -1.89 -7.85
CA VAL A 56 13.90 -2.78 -6.78
C VAL A 56 14.34 -1.97 -5.57
N LYS A 57 15.15 -0.92 -5.77
CA LYS A 57 15.58 -0.02 -4.68
C LYS A 57 14.39 0.62 -3.97
N LEU A 58 13.37 1.06 -4.71
CA LEU A 58 12.18 1.65 -4.11
C LEU A 58 11.40 0.62 -3.27
N ALA A 59 11.18 -0.59 -3.80
CA ALA A 59 10.54 -1.67 -3.04
C ALA A 59 11.31 -2.02 -1.76
N CYS A 60 12.63 -2.16 -1.84
CA CYS A 60 13.49 -2.45 -0.68
C CYS A 60 13.51 -1.30 0.36
N SER A 61 13.26 -0.06 -0.07
CA SER A 61 13.21 1.09 0.85
C SER A 61 11.90 1.22 1.60
N LEU A 62 10.81 0.58 1.14
CA LEU A 62 9.46 0.69 1.70
C LEU A 62 9.41 0.45 3.23
N PRO A 63 10.04 -0.61 3.79
CA PRO A 63 10.03 -0.83 5.23
C PRO A 63 10.61 0.35 6.02
N HIS A 64 11.70 0.93 5.55
CA HIS A 64 12.40 2.02 6.23
C HIS A 64 11.76 3.38 6.00
N GLY A 65 11.27 3.65 4.79
CA GLY A 65 10.71 4.95 4.41
C GLY A 65 9.27 5.17 4.86
N ARG A 66 8.45 4.11 4.89
CA ARG A 66 7.00 4.24 5.13
C ARG A 66 6.49 3.40 6.31
N LEU A 67 6.93 2.15 6.43
CA LEU A 67 6.25 1.17 7.31
C LEU A 67 6.73 1.19 8.77
N ARG A 68 7.92 1.74 9.05
CA ARG A 68 8.44 1.80 10.43
C ARG A 68 7.61 2.73 11.32
N GLY A 69 7.51 2.35 12.61
CA GLY A 69 6.96 3.18 13.67
C GLY A 69 5.45 3.08 13.88
N ALA A 70 4.75 2.18 13.17
CA ALA A 70 3.36 1.86 13.48
C ALA A 70 3.24 1.08 14.80
N ASP A 71 2.19 1.35 15.57
CA ASP A 71 1.89 0.65 16.83
C ASP A 71 1.09 -0.65 16.64
N LYS A 72 0.68 -0.96 15.41
CA LYS A 72 -0.08 -2.17 15.03
C LYS A 72 0.71 -3.01 14.04
N PRO A 73 0.45 -4.34 13.97
CA PRO A 73 0.97 -5.17 12.88
C PRO A 73 0.52 -4.65 11.51
N LEU A 74 1.43 -4.74 10.54
CA LEU A 74 1.25 -4.24 9.18
C LEU A 74 1.16 -5.38 8.18
N ILE A 75 0.32 -5.21 7.17
CA ILE A 75 0.21 -6.11 6.03
C ILE A 75 0.27 -5.27 4.75
N VAL A 76 1.27 -5.52 3.88
CA VAL A 76 1.24 -5.00 2.51
C VAL A 76 0.31 -5.91 1.71
N LYS A 77 -0.98 -5.60 1.73
CA LYS A 77 -2.04 -6.47 1.20
C LYS A 77 -2.12 -6.39 -0.32
N GLU A 78 -1.90 -5.20 -0.88
CA GLU A 78 -2.08 -4.96 -2.31
C GLU A 78 -0.76 -4.54 -2.95
N TRP A 79 -0.28 -5.41 -3.84
CA TRP A 79 0.92 -5.23 -4.64
C TRP A 79 0.80 -6.11 -5.89
N SER A 80 1.63 -5.86 -6.90
CA SER A 80 1.64 -6.66 -8.13
C SER A 80 3.06 -6.75 -8.72
N GLY A 81 3.20 -7.61 -9.73
CA GLY A 81 4.40 -7.65 -10.58
C GLY A 81 4.35 -6.66 -11.76
N ALA A 82 3.40 -5.73 -11.77
CA ALA A 82 3.25 -4.79 -12.87
C ALA A 82 4.41 -3.78 -12.89
N MET A 83 5.04 -3.66 -14.05
CA MET A 83 6.08 -2.65 -14.33
C MET A 83 5.57 -1.53 -15.24
N THR A 84 4.30 -1.64 -15.68
CA THR A 84 3.61 -0.67 -16.53
C THR A 84 2.14 -0.60 -16.12
N ASP A 85 1.44 0.46 -16.51
CA ASP A 85 -0.02 0.57 -16.40
C ASP A 85 -0.76 0.23 -17.71
N CYS A 86 -0.13 -0.54 -18.62
CA CYS A 86 -0.68 -0.86 -19.94
C CYS A 86 -1.86 -1.86 -19.94
N ALA A 87 -2.20 -2.46 -18.79
CA ALA A 87 -3.32 -3.39 -18.73
C ALA A 87 -4.63 -2.64 -19.07
N MET A 88 -5.41 -3.18 -20.01
CA MET A 88 -6.64 -2.55 -20.48
C MET A 88 -7.56 -2.23 -19.30
N TYR A 89 -8.00 -0.96 -19.24
CA TYR A 89 -8.87 -0.41 -18.19
C TYR A 89 -8.30 -0.38 -16.77
N LEU A 90 -6.99 -0.59 -16.59
CA LEU A 90 -6.36 -0.43 -15.29
C LEU A 90 -6.55 0.99 -14.72
N ASN A 91 -6.46 2.00 -15.59
CA ASN A 91 -6.68 3.40 -15.24
C ASN A 91 -8.16 3.83 -15.32
N GLY A 92 -9.06 2.92 -15.69
CA GLY A 92 -10.47 3.20 -15.93
C GLY A 92 -10.88 3.10 -17.41
N ARG A 93 -12.18 2.93 -17.65
CA ARG A 93 -12.73 2.80 -19.01
C ARG A 93 -12.55 4.10 -19.80
N GLY A 94 -11.95 4.00 -20.99
CA GLY A 94 -11.71 5.16 -21.86
C GLY A 94 -10.50 6.01 -21.45
N ILE A 95 -9.69 5.53 -20.50
CA ILE A 95 -8.44 6.16 -20.09
C ILE A 95 -7.29 5.27 -20.57
N GLY A 96 -6.29 5.87 -21.24
CA GLY A 96 -5.11 5.19 -21.73
C GLY A 96 -4.08 4.89 -20.64
N SER A 97 -2.84 4.74 -21.06
CA SER A 97 -1.71 4.33 -20.21
C SER A 97 -0.68 5.46 -20.10
N ARG A 98 -0.24 5.76 -18.87
CA ARG A 98 0.85 6.73 -18.66
C ARG A 98 2.14 6.24 -19.29
N PHE A 99 2.35 4.92 -19.28
CA PHE A 99 3.56 4.29 -19.77
C PHE A 99 3.83 4.57 -21.26
N ASP A 100 2.79 4.54 -22.10
CA ASP A 100 2.91 4.86 -23.54
C ASP A 100 2.41 6.25 -23.93
N GLY A 101 1.74 6.96 -23.01
CA GLY A 101 1.24 8.32 -23.22
C GLY A 101 -0.08 8.38 -23.98
N SER A 102 -0.89 7.32 -23.91
CA SER A 102 -2.25 7.26 -24.48
C SER A 102 -3.36 7.76 -23.56
#